data_AF-A0A1F4YER2-F1
#
_entry.id   AF-A0A1F4YER2-F1
#
_cell.length_a   1.000
_cell.length_b   1.000
_cell.length_c   1.000
_cell.angle_alpha   90.00
_cell.angle_beta   90.00
_cell.angle_gamma   90.00
#
_symmetry.space_group_name_H-M   'P 1'
#
loop_
_entity.id
_entity.type
_entity.pdbx_description
1 polymer ?
#
loop_
_entity_poly.entity_id
_entity_poly.type
_entity_poly.pdbx_seq_one_letter_code
_entity_poly.pdbx_strand_id
1 'polypeptide(L)'
;MNLFGAIVNVESIHRQDLLDEILVRASKRSDERKLLRDFLLNKSVGGGIRFDELREKIMATPIEVEVDGNIKNAVVDYCRSQLEKVKTSSGVSLYRGLVLQVVEKEGDLRCKKAASEMRKGAIFSSESLPASFPVVFNKAENILMGKLRSDVGNEEYEGYFRSKNLNSEISTLTRDLFYGINNSLDREQLFAFVGARYEMRKLQMSIPTNETTLKQNLLEAIKSEEPLNLVHIKCLRFTYPFGNRLQLVDHVRNVEVPTKDGGVHRPVSEVQLFDRLADIRRIFEELGIKVRLKVLLSDQDLIDYFPRGGDGVVPDADLLETQESLFRYKLAISQQMDGSEVEFLREFMSKNGVLNKFDSLRRNQLDQLRSGRSPLSEGLVESRVDYRYESNKKILDTDPGREFARERVYAQLASLLSLGVLGRNGVVLIEEDKGEENKIIGGVGKSSLPVFFTKLRDAL
;
A
#
# COMPACT_ATOMS: atom_id res chain seq x y z
N MET A 1 -18.17 14.14 24.47
CA MET A 1 -17.96 15.43 25.19
C MET A 1 -19.24 16.01 25.85
N ASN A 2 -19.11 16.69 27.01
CA ASN A 2 -20.19 17.48 27.64
C ASN A 2 -19.86 18.98 27.56
N LEU A 3 -20.62 19.73 26.77
CA LEU A 3 -20.48 21.18 26.64
C LEU A 3 -21.65 21.87 27.36
N PHE A 4 -21.36 22.48 28.51
CA PHE A 4 -22.34 23.27 29.29
C PHE A 4 -23.65 22.52 29.63
N GLY A 5 -23.58 21.21 29.86
CA GLY A 5 -24.72 20.35 30.18
C GLY A 5 -25.35 19.65 28.97
N ALA A 6 -24.88 19.93 27.75
CA ALA A 6 -25.28 19.21 26.55
C ALA A 6 -24.30 18.05 26.26
N ILE A 7 -24.83 16.83 26.20
CA ILE A 7 -24.07 15.67 25.69
C ILE A 7 -23.99 15.83 24.17
N VAL A 8 -22.78 15.97 23.65
CA VAL A 8 -22.52 16.07 22.21
C VAL A 8 -21.89 14.76 21.76
N ASN A 9 -22.60 14.06 20.87
CA ASN A 9 -22.04 12.94 20.11
C ASN A 9 -21.72 13.42 18.68
N VAL A 10 -20.45 13.68 18.44
CA VAL A 10 -19.92 14.23 17.19
C VAL A 10 -20.02 13.22 16.02
N GLU A 11 -20.15 11.92 16.31
CA GLU A 11 -20.14 10.86 15.28
C GLU A 11 -21.53 10.54 14.68
N SER A 12 -22.62 11.16 15.13
CA SER A 12 -23.99 10.76 14.76
C SER A 12 -24.51 11.24 13.39
N ILE A 13 -23.62 11.53 12.44
CA ILE A 13 -24.02 11.91 11.06
C ILE A 13 -24.54 10.67 10.32
N HIS A 14 -25.78 10.74 9.81
CA HIS A 14 -26.38 9.65 9.03
C HIS A 14 -25.50 9.28 7.82
N ARG A 15 -25.43 7.97 7.52
CA ARG A 15 -24.55 7.36 6.50
C ARG A 15 -24.59 8.05 5.13
N GLN A 16 -25.77 8.47 4.68
CA GLN A 16 -25.95 9.15 3.38
C GLN A 16 -25.46 10.60 3.41
N ASP A 17 -25.72 11.31 4.51
CA ASP A 17 -25.26 12.70 4.70
C ASP A 17 -23.73 12.78 4.74
N LEU A 18 -23.07 11.78 5.34
CA LEU A 18 -21.62 11.69 5.39
C LEU A 18 -21.00 11.49 4.00
N LEU A 19 -21.54 10.55 3.21
CA LEU A 19 -21.05 10.31 1.85
C LEU A 19 -21.23 11.56 0.98
N ASP A 20 -22.40 12.18 1.01
CA ASP A 20 -22.68 13.38 0.22
C ASP A 20 -21.81 14.56 0.61
N GLU A 21 -21.52 14.73 1.90
CA GLU A 21 -20.60 15.76 2.35
C GLU A 21 -19.18 15.53 1.82
N ILE A 22 -18.68 14.29 1.89
CA ILE A 22 -17.35 13.96 1.39
C ILE A 22 -17.29 14.16 -0.12
N LEU A 23 -18.33 13.77 -0.86
CA LEU A 23 -18.40 13.96 -2.31
C LEU A 23 -18.36 15.44 -2.71
N VAL A 24 -19.05 16.31 -1.96
CA VAL A 24 -19.01 17.78 -2.18
C VAL A 24 -17.61 18.35 -1.97
N ARG A 25 -16.86 17.82 -1.00
CA ARG A 25 -15.46 18.21 -0.76
C ARG A 25 -14.52 17.66 -1.83
N ALA A 26 -14.76 16.44 -2.30
CA ALA A 26 -13.88 15.74 -3.23
C ALA A 26 -13.99 16.28 -4.67
N SER A 27 -15.20 16.63 -5.14
CA SER A 27 -15.41 17.21 -6.47
C SER A 27 -16.39 18.38 -6.48
N LYS A 28 -16.03 19.43 -7.23
CA LYS A 28 -16.88 20.60 -7.45
C LYS A 28 -17.96 20.38 -8.50
N ARG A 29 -17.77 19.48 -9.47
CA ARG A 29 -18.72 19.25 -10.57
C ARG A 29 -19.74 18.16 -10.23
N SER A 30 -21.00 18.38 -10.62
CA SER A 30 -22.11 17.49 -10.24
C SER A 30 -22.09 16.12 -10.92
N ASP A 31 -21.65 16.06 -12.18
CA ASP A 31 -21.45 14.84 -12.96
C ASP A 31 -20.35 13.95 -12.36
N GLU A 32 -19.21 14.54 -12.02
CA GLU A 32 -18.11 13.86 -11.35
C GLU A 32 -18.51 13.29 -9.98
N ARG A 33 -19.25 14.08 -9.18
CA ARG A 33 -19.80 13.61 -7.89
C ARG A 33 -20.73 12.41 -8.07
N LYS A 34 -21.57 12.43 -9.10
CA LYS A 34 -22.46 11.30 -9.41
C LYS A 34 -21.68 10.04 -9.75
N LEU A 35 -20.64 10.15 -10.59
CA LEU A 35 -19.78 9.01 -10.93
C LEU A 35 -19.07 8.42 -9.71
N LEU A 36 -18.50 9.28 -8.86
CA LEU A 36 -17.83 8.85 -7.64
C LEU A 36 -18.79 8.21 -6.65
N ARG A 37 -20.01 8.76 -6.50
CA ARG A 37 -21.09 8.17 -5.70
C ARG A 37 -21.45 6.78 -6.19
N ASP A 38 -21.71 6.65 -7.49
CA ASP A 38 -22.08 5.37 -8.11
C ASP A 38 -20.97 4.34 -7.92
N PHE A 39 -19.70 4.73 -8.06
CA PHE A 39 -18.55 3.85 -7.82
C PHE A 39 -18.49 3.36 -6.36
N LEU A 40 -18.62 4.29 -5.39
CA LEU A 40 -18.52 4.00 -3.96
C LEU A 40 -19.68 3.16 -3.41
N LEU A 41 -20.87 3.26 -4.03
CA LEU A 41 -22.05 2.48 -3.66
C LEU A 41 -22.13 1.12 -4.38
N ASN A 42 -21.29 0.89 -5.38
CA ASN A 42 -21.18 -0.41 -6.05
C ASN A 42 -20.39 -1.44 -5.22
N LYS A 43 -20.58 -2.72 -5.57
CA LYS A 43 -19.87 -3.83 -4.93
C LYS A 43 -18.40 -3.87 -5.29
N SER A 44 -17.55 -4.20 -4.32
CA SER A 44 -16.16 -4.57 -4.50
C SER A 44 -16.04 -6.01 -5.06
N VAL A 45 -14.83 -6.46 -5.36
CA VAL A 45 -14.54 -7.87 -5.71
C VAL A 45 -14.91 -8.80 -4.53
N GLY A 46 -14.77 -8.34 -3.30
CA GLY A 46 -15.19 -9.09 -2.10
C GLY A 46 -16.71 -9.13 -1.88
N GLY A 47 -17.50 -8.47 -2.73
CA GLY A 47 -18.97 -8.49 -2.70
C GLY A 47 -19.62 -7.47 -1.76
N GLY A 48 -18.85 -6.80 -0.89
CA GLY A 48 -19.32 -5.72 -0.02
C GLY A 48 -19.45 -4.38 -0.75
N ILE A 49 -20.18 -3.43 -0.15
CA ILE A 49 -20.28 -2.06 -0.69
C ILE A 49 -18.97 -1.33 -0.39
N ARG A 50 -18.30 -0.79 -1.42
CA ARG A 50 -16.94 -0.19 -1.28
C ARG A 50 -16.85 0.89 -0.20
N PHE A 51 -17.87 1.75 -0.09
CA PHE A 51 -17.90 2.78 0.95
C PHE A 51 -17.97 2.19 2.36
N ASP A 52 -18.72 1.11 2.55
CA ASP A 52 -18.85 0.45 3.85
C ASP A 52 -17.56 -0.26 4.21
N GLU A 53 -16.97 -1.01 3.26
CA GLU A 53 -15.67 -1.66 3.44
C GLU A 53 -14.59 -0.64 3.83
N LEU A 54 -14.56 0.51 3.15
CA LEU A 54 -13.61 1.58 3.44
C LEU A 54 -13.81 2.14 4.85
N ARG A 55 -15.06 2.41 5.22
CA ARG A 55 -15.41 2.91 6.54
C ARG A 55 -15.04 1.90 7.62
N GLU A 56 -15.42 0.64 7.47
CA GLU A 56 -15.12 -0.44 8.42
C GLU A 56 -13.62 -0.61 8.61
N LYS A 57 -12.84 -0.63 7.53
CA LYS A 57 -11.37 -0.68 7.60
C LYS A 57 -10.81 0.48 8.42
N ILE A 58 -11.29 1.71 8.19
CA ILE A 58 -10.80 2.90 8.90
C ILE A 58 -11.21 2.89 10.37
N MET A 59 -12.42 2.45 10.69
CA MET A 59 -12.89 2.32 12.08
C MET A 59 -12.10 1.24 12.85
N ALA A 60 -11.67 0.17 12.17
CA ALA A 60 -10.89 -0.92 12.77
C ALA A 60 -9.38 -0.63 12.87
N THR A 61 -8.87 0.41 12.20
CA THR A 61 -7.45 0.75 12.22
C THR A 61 -7.09 1.42 13.56
N PRO A 62 -6.13 0.88 14.34
CA PRO A 62 -5.66 1.52 15.57
C PRO A 62 -5.10 2.92 15.28
N ILE A 63 -5.40 3.87 16.15
CA ILE A 63 -4.95 5.27 16.02
C ILE A 63 -4.01 5.56 17.18
N GLU A 64 -2.72 5.58 16.88
CA GLU A 64 -1.71 6.13 17.80
C GLU A 64 -1.57 7.62 17.52
N VAL A 65 -1.80 8.45 18.55
CA VAL A 65 -1.77 9.92 18.42
C VAL A 65 -0.64 10.48 19.25
N GLU A 66 0.40 10.99 18.60
CA GLU A 66 1.26 11.99 19.23
C GLU A 66 0.57 13.36 19.15
N VAL A 67 0.20 13.91 20.31
CA VAL A 67 -0.53 15.18 20.38
C VAL A 67 0.47 16.34 20.46
N ASP A 68 0.58 17.10 19.37
CA ASP A 68 1.19 18.42 19.39
C ASP A 68 0.14 19.55 19.44
N GLY A 69 0.59 20.80 19.65
CA GLY A 69 -0.30 21.96 19.73
C GLY A 69 -1.05 22.28 18.41
N ASN A 70 -0.51 21.89 17.26
CA ASN A 70 -1.13 22.12 15.96
C ASN A 70 -2.28 21.12 15.71
N ILE A 71 -2.06 19.85 16.05
CA ILE A 71 -3.06 18.79 15.97
C ILE A 71 -4.22 19.11 16.91
N LYS A 72 -3.93 19.57 18.14
CA LYS A 72 -4.97 19.98 19.09
C LYS A 72 -5.88 21.07 18.52
N ASN A 73 -5.32 22.10 17.89
CA ASN A 73 -6.13 23.16 17.25
C ASN A 73 -6.95 22.60 16.07
N ALA A 74 -6.37 21.74 15.24
CA ALA A 74 -7.09 21.12 14.13
C ALA A 74 -8.29 20.25 14.61
N VAL A 75 -8.14 19.56 15.73
CA VAL A 75 -9.21 18.75 16.33
C VAL A 75 -10.31 19.63 16.94
N VAL A 76 -9.93 20.75 17.56
CA VAL A 76 -10.89 21.76 18.06
C VAL A 76 -11.70 22.34 16.89
N ASP A 77 -11.05 22.73 15.80
CA ASP A 77 -11.71 23.25 14.61
C ASP A 77 -12.62 22.19 13.95
N TYR A 78 -12.18 20.94 13.94
CA TYR A 78 -13.00 19.81 13.53
C TYR A 78 -14.26 19.70 14.40
N CYS A 79 -14.14 19.67 15.73
CA CYS A 79 -15.28 19.59 16.64
C CYS A 79 -16.25 20.75 16.45
N ARG A 80 -15.74 21.98 16.33
CA ARG A 80 -16.53 23.16 16.00
C ARG A 80 -17.31 22.96 14.71
N SER A 81 -16.65 22.53 13.63
CA SER A 81 -17.29 22.34 12.33
C SER A 81 -18.42 21.30 12.39
N GLN A 82 -18.27 20.24 13.19
CA GLN A 82 -19.32 19.24 13.36
C GLN A 82 -20.52 19.81 14.13
N LEU A 83 -20.27 20.60 15.19
CA LEU A 83 -21.32 21.32 15.92
C LEU A 83 -22.07 22.34 15.06
N GLU A 84 -21.41 22.95 14.07
CA GLU A 84 -22.04 23.90 13.16
C GLU A 84 -22.99 23.23 12.16
N LYS A 85 -22.77 21.95 11.84
CA LYS A 85 -23.62 21.18 10.92
C LYS A 85 -24.91 20.68 11.57
N VAL A 86 -24.84 20.24 12.83
CA VAL A 86 -26.01 19.72 13.54
C VAL A 86 -27.00 20.86 13.76
N LYS A 87 -28.20 20.74 13.19
CA LYS A 87 -29.28 21.73 13.37
C LYS A 87 -30.16 21.34 14.55
N THR A 88 -30.53 22.33 15.36
CA THR A 88 -31.59 22.19 16.36
C THR A 88 -32.96 22.18 15.68
N SER A 89 -34.00 21.81 16.42
CA SER A 89 -35.39 21.89 15.96
C SER A 89 -35.82 23.29 15.48
N SER A 90 -35.13 24.34 15.95
CA SER A 90 -35.32 25.74 15.53
C SER A 90 -34.50 26.15 14.30
N GLY A 91 -33.76 25.24 13.66
CA GLY A 91 -32.95 25.52 12.47
C GLY A 91 -31.59 26.20 12.74
N VAL A 92 -31.29 26.51 14.01
CA VAL A 92 -30.01 27.07 14.44
C VAL A 92 -28.97 25.95 14.55
N SER A 93 -27.69 26.21 14.26
CA SER A 93 -26.67 25.19 14.50
C SER A 93 -26.47 24.93 15.99
N LEU A 94 -26.09 23.70 16.37
CA LEU A 94 -25.82 23.34 17.75
C LEU A 94 -24.72 24.21 18.34
N TYR A 95 -23.67 24.51 17.56
CA TYR A 95 -22.63 25.48 17.94
C TYR A 95 -23.24 26.84 18.32
N ARG A 96 -24.04 27.43 17.43
CA ARG A 96 -24.67 28.73 17.69
C ARG A 96 -25.66 28.68 18.86
N GLY A 97 -26.38 27.57 19.02
CA GLY A 97 -27.26 27.33 20.17
C GLY A 97 -26.49 27.31 21.49
N LEU A 98 -25.30 26.70 21.52
CA LEU A 98 -24.41 26.70 22.69
C LEU A 98 -23.85 28.10 22.98
N VAL A 99 -23.44 28.87 21.96
CA VAL A 99 -23.02 30.27 22.15
C VAL A 99 -24.16 31.10 22.74
N LEU A 100 -25.38 30.98 22.20
CA LEU A 100 -26.56 31.67 22.73
C LEU A 100 -26.85 31.27 24.19
N GLN A 101 -26.67 29.99 24.56
CA GLN A 101 -26.81 29.53 25.94
C GLN A 101 -25.78 30.17 26.89
N VAL A 102 -24.55 30.42 26.42
CA VAL A 102 -23.55 31.17 27.20
C VAL A 102 -23.97 32.63 27.34
N VAL A 103 -24.51 33.26 26.29
CA VAL A 103 -25.07 34.63 26.35
C VAL A 103 -26.25 34.71 27.33
N GLU A 104 -27.14 33.72 27.38
CA GLU A 104 -28.25 33.65 28.35
C GLU A 104 -27.76 33.61 29.80
N LYS A 105 -26.60 33.02 30.06
CA LYS A 105 -25.99 32.95 31.40
C LYS A 105 -25.26 34.24 31.76
N GLU A 106 -24.40 34.72 30.87
CA GLU A 106 -23.39 35.76 31.15
C GLU A 106 -23.78 37.18 30.70
N GLY A 107 -24.78 37.32 29.81
CA GLY A 107 -25.15 38.61 29.21
C GLY A 107 -25.99 39.52 30.13
N ASP A 108 -26.12 40.80 29.75
CA ASP A 108 -27.09 41.70 30.38
C ASP A 108 -28.55 41.28 30.07
N LEU A 109 -29.53 41.80 30.82
CA LEU A 109 -30.95 41.40 30.69
C LEU A 109 -31.48 41.51 29.24
N ARG A 110 -31.05 42.52 28.49
CA ARG A 110 -31.48 42.75 27.10
C ARG A 110 -30.84 41.72 26.17
N CYS A 111 -29.56 41.41 26.37
CA CYS A 111 -28.84 40.37 25.63
C CYS A 111 -29.39 38.98 25.92
N LYS A 112 -29.75 38.67 27.18
CA LYS A 112 -30.38 37.40 27.56
C LYS A 112 -31.71 37.19 26.84
N LYS A 113 -32.55 38.23 26.79
CA LYS A 113 -33.84 38.19 26.10
C LYS A 113 -33.66 37.94 24.60
N ALA A 114 -32.76 38.70 23.95
CA ALA A 114 -32.43 38.52 22.54
C ALA A 114 -31.90 37.10 22.25
N ALA A 115 -30.98 36.59 23.07
CA ALA A 115 -30.43 35.24 22.90
C ALA A 115 -31.49 34.14 23.02
N SER A 116 -32.42 34.28 23.98
CA SER A 116 -33.52 33.33 24.16
C SER A 116 -34.50 33.33 22.99
N GLU A 117 -34.82 34.50 22.45
CA GLU A 117 -35.68 34.64 21.28
C GLU A 117 -34.98 34.06 20.03
N MET A 118 -33.69 34.32 19.83
CA MET A 118 -32.90 33.74 18.73
C MET A 118 -32.81 32.21 18.82
N ARG A 119 -32.68 31.65 20.02
CA ARG A 119 -32.65 30.19 20.22
C ARG A 119 -33.98 29.52 19.84
N LYS A 120 -35.08 30.25 20.02
CA LYS A 120 -36.44 29.86 19.59
C LYS A 120 -36.72 30.12 18.10
N GLY A 121 -35.73 30.65 17.36
CA GLY A 121 -35.82 30.85 15.91
C GLY A 121 -36.17 32.28 15.48
N ALA A 122 -36.20 33.26 16.39
CA ALA A 122 -36.43 34.65 16.01
C ALA A 122 -35.24 35.21 15.19
N ILE A 123 -35.56 35.89 14.09
CA ILE A 123 -34.59 36.56 13.23
C ILE A 123 -34.58 38.05 13.58
N PHE A 124 -33.45 38.54 14.06
CA PHE A 124 -33.25 39.96 14.36
C PHE A 124 -32.49 40.63 13.22
N SER A 125 -32.88 41.86 12.85
CA SER A 125 -32.01 42.75 12.08
C SER A 125 -30.88 43.26 12.98
N SER A 126 -29.73 43.61 12.40
CA SER A 126 -28.59 44.16 13.17
C SER A 126 -28.95 45.39 14.00
N GLU A 127 -29.93 46.17 13.56
CA GLU A 127 -30.42 47.38 14.22
C GLU A 127 -31.34 47.08 15.42
N SER A 128 -31.93 45.89 15.48
CA SER A 128 -32.86 45.47 16.54
C SER A 128 -32.18 44.80 17.74
N LEU A 129 -30.88 44.52 17.64
CA LEU A 129 -30.09 43.93 18.72
C LEU A 129 -29.57 45.01 19.68
N PRO A 130 -29.43 44.69 20.99
CA PRO A 130 -28.76 45.59 21.91
C PRO A 130 -27.34 45.94 21.43
N ALA A 131 -26.90 47.20 21.58
CA ALA A 131 -25.58 47.64 21.14
C ALA A 131 -24.41 46.83 21.78
N SER A 132 -24.61 46.31 23.00
CA SER A 132 -23.65 45.43 23.70
C SER A 132 -23.63 44.00 23.16
N PHE A 133 -24.66 43.57 22.43
CA PHE A 133 -24.85 42.16 22.05
C PHE A 133 -23.71 41.59 21.21
N PRO A 134 -23.15 42.28 20.18
CA PRO A 134 -22.03 41.74 19.41
C PRO A 134 -20.79 41.45 20.28
N VAL A 135 -20.50 42.32 21.25
CA VAL A 135 -19.36 42.16 22.16
C VAL A 135 -19.59 40.97 23.11
N VAL A 136 -20.80 40.85 23.66
CA VAL A 136 -21.19 39.74 24.55
C VAL A 136 -21.18 38.41 23.78
N PHE A 137 -21.67 38.41 22.54
CA PHE A 137 -21.68 37.23 21.68
C PHE A 137 -20.26 36.75 21.35
N ASN A 138 -19.35 37.65 20.98
CA ASN A 138 -17.94 37.31 20.75
C ASN A 138 -17.26 36.76 22.02
N LYS A 139 -17.55 37.35 23.18
CA LYS A 139 -17.05 36.83 24.46
C LYS A 139 -17.58 35.41 24.74
N ALA A 140 -18.86 35.17 24.50
CA ALA A 140 -19.48 33.86 24.64
C ALA A 140 -18.87 32.82 23.68
N GLU A 141 -18.56 33.21 22.44
CA GLU A 141 -17.87 32.36 21.48
C GLU A 141 -16.47 31.98 21.97
N ASN A 142 -15.70 32.93 22.48
CA ASN A 142 -14.37 32.67 23.06
C ASN A 142 -14.44 31.73 24.27
N ILE A 143 -15.45 31.86 25.12
CA ILE A 143 -15.69 30.94 26.26
C ILE A 143 -15.98 29.53 25.75
N LEU A 144 -16.85 29.38 24.75
CA LEU A 144 -17.17 28.08 24.16
C LEU A 144 -15.93 27.44 23.51
N MET A 145 -15.14 28.20 22.76
CA MET A 145 -13.90 27.72 22.15
C MET A 145 -12.84 27.34 23.19
N GLY A 146 -12.71 28.11 24.27
CA GLY A 146 -11.87 27.77 25.41
C GLY A 146 -12.28 26.45 26.06
N LYS A 147 -13.60 26.23 26.21
CA LYS A 147 -14.15 24.97 26.75
C LYS A 147 -13.92 23.79 25.82
N LEU A 148 -14.16 23.94 24.51
CA LEU A 148 -13.84 22.95 23.48
C LEU A 148 -12.35 22.54 23.55
N ARG A 149 -11.44 23.51 23.63
CA ARG A 149 -10.00 23.24 23.72
C ARG A 149 -9.60 22.51 25.02
N SER A 150 -10.35 22.70 26.10
CA SER A 150 -10.14 21.99 27.36
C SER A 150 -10.67 20.57 27.32
N ASP A 151 -11.81 20.34 26.65
CA ASP A 151 -12.57 19.10 26.75
C ASP A 151 -12.32 18.11 25.61
N VAL A 152 -11.59 18.50 24.55
CA VAL A 152 -11.13 17.58 23.51
C VAL A 152 -10.27 16.49 24.16
N GLY A 153 -10.75 15.25 24.08
CA GLY A 153 -10.08 14.05 24.57
C GLY A 153 -9.81 13.05 23.44
N ASN A 154 -9.39 11.85 23.82
CA ASN A 154 -8.96 10.81 22.89
C ASN A 154 -10.04 10.46 21.84
N GLU A 155 -11.32 10.41 22.25
CA GLU A 155 -12.44 10.14 21.33
C GLU A 155 -12.52 11.17 20.20
N GLU A 156 -12.35 12.46 20.50
CA GLU A 156 -12.37 13.52 19.48
C GLU A 156 -11.13 13.47 18.57
N TYR A 157 -9.96 13.12 19.11
CA TYR A 157 -8.77 12.87 18.28
C TYR A 157 -9.00 11.69 17.34
N GLU A 158 -9.48 10.56 17.85
CA GLU A 158 -9.81 9.39 17.04
C GLU A 158 -10.82 9.75 15.94
N GLY A 159 -11.91 10.43 16.28
CA GLY A 159 -12.92 10.86 15.31
C GLY A 159 -12.33 11.79 14.22
N TYR A 160 -11.46 12.72 14.59
CA TYR A 160 -10.74 13.58 13.66
C TYR A 160 -9.85 12.77 12.70
N PHE A 161 -9.02 11.87 13.22
CA PHE A 161 -8.10 11.06 12.41
C PHE A 161 -8.85 10.07 11.51
N ARG A 162 -9.92 9.43 12.00
CA ARG A 162 -10.80 8.57 11.17
C ARG A 162 -11.39 9.36 10.02
N SER A 163 -11.96 10.53 10.30
CA SER A 163 -12.51 11.43 9.27
C SER A 163 -11.42 11.88 8.29
N LYS A 164 -10.24 12.24 8.77
CA LYS A 164 -9.11 12.66 7.93
C LYS A 164 -8.66 11.52 6.99
N ASN A 165 -8.52 10.31 7.52
CA ASN A 165 -8.12 9.13 6.75
C ASN A 165 -9.19 8.76 5.69
N LEU A 166 -10.47 8.81 6.05
CA LEU A 166 -11.58 8.55 5.11
C LEU A 166 -11.59 9.57 3.96
N ASN A 167 -11.44 10.86 4.29
CA ASN A 167 -11.34 11.92 3.29
C ASN A 167 -10.10 11.73 2.40
N SER A 168 -8.97 11.31 2.95
CA SER A 168 -7.74 11.04 2.20
C SER A 168 -7.92 9.92 1.19
N GLU A 169 -8.52 8.80 1.60
CA GLU A 169 -8.78 7.66 0.73
C GLU A 169 -9.74 8.02 -0.41
N ILE A 170 -10.86 8.67 -0.11
CA ILE A 170 -11.83 9.11 -1.12
C ILE A 170 -11.21 10.16 -2.05
N SER A 171 -10.41 11.10 -1.53
CA SER A 171 -9.69 12.05 -2.37
C SER A 171 -8.74 11.35 -3.33
N THR A 172 -8.08 10.29 -2.89
CA THR A 172 -7.15 9.53 -3.73
C THR A 172 -7.90 8.69 -4.77
N LEU A 173 -9.08 8.14 -4.45
CA LEU A 173 -9.97 7.53 -5.46
C LEU A 173 -10.50 8.55 -6.47
N THR A 174 -10.80 9.77 -6.01
CA THR A 174 -11.24 10.88 -6.86
C THR A 174 -10.14 11.29 -7.85
N ARG A 175 -8.88 11.35 -7.40
CA ARG A 175 -7.73 11.60 -8.28
C ARG A 175 -7.56 10.51 -9.33
N ASP A 176 -7.72 9.24 -8.98
CA ASP A 176 -7.65 8.13 -9.93
C ASP A 176 -8.83 8.17 -10.92
N LEU A 177 -10.04 8.53 -10.46
CA LEU A 177 -11.21 8.76 -11.31
C LEU A 177 -10.97 9.91 -12.31
N PHE A 178 -10.42 11.04 -11.86
CA PHE A 178 -10.08 12.15 -12.75
C PHE A 178 -8.96 11.81 -13.72
N TYR A 179 -7.98 11.01 -13.29
CA TYR A 179 -6.96 10.50 -14.18
C TYR A 179 -7.59 9.69 -15.33
N GLY A 180 -8.53 8.79 -15.03
CA GLY A 180 -9.27 8.03 -16.04
C GLY A 180 -10.10 8.91 -16.97
N ILE A 181 -10.87 9.86 -16.42
CA ILE A 181 -11.69 10.80 -17.21
C ILE A 181 -10.83 11.64 -18.16
N ASN A 182 -9.72 12.20 -17.68
CA ASN A 182 -8.82 13.02 -18.48
C ASN A 182 -8.11 12.23 -19.59
N ASN A 183 -8.07 10.90 -19.46
CA ASN A 183 -7.58 10.00 -20.48
C ASN A 183 -8.72 9.35 -21.30
N SER A 184 -9.92 9.92 -21.27
CA SER A 184 -11.06 9.53 -22.10
C SER A 184 -11.49 8.07 -21.96
N LEU A 185 -11.45 7.54 -20.73
CA LEU A 185 -12.12 6.27 -20.43
C LEU A 185 -13.63 6.47 -20.44
N ASP A 186 -14.36 5.53 -21.04
CA ASP A 186 -15.81 5.46 -20.87
C ASP A 186 -16.17 5.03 -19.43
N ARG A 187 -17.47 4.97 -19.11
CA ARG A 187 -17.92 4.68 -17.75
C ARG A 187 -17.51 3.29 -17.26
N GLU A 188 -17.57 2.27 -18.12
CA GLU A 188 -17.26 0.90 -17.74
C GLU A 188 -15.76 0.74 -17.54
N GLN A 189 -14.97 1.24 -18.49
CA GLN A 189 -13.51 1.31 -18.42
C GLN A 189 -13.02 2.10 -17.20
N LEU A 190 -13.67 3.23 -16.91
CA LEU A 190 -13.36 4.05 -15.75
C LEU A 190 -13.60 3.27 -14.45
N PHE A 191 -14.70 2.53 -14.36
CA PHE A 191 -15.01 1.74 -13.16
C PHE A 191 -14.07 0.54 -13.01
N ALA A 192 -13.65 -0.09 -14.11
CA ALA A 192 -12.60 -1.11 -14.10
C ALA A 192 -11.27 -0.52 -13.59
N PHE A 193 -10.85 0.64 -14.12
CA PHE A 193 -9.62 1.32 -13.72
C PHE A 193 -9.62 1.70 -12.24
N VAL A 194 -10.63 2.45 -11.78
CA VAL A 194 -10.71 2.90 -10.38
C VAL A 194 -10.95 1.71 -9.45
N GLY A 195 -11.68 0.69 -9.90
CA GLY A 195 -11.90 -0.57 -9.19
C GLY A 195 -10.59 -1.30 -8.94
N ALA A 196 -9.76 -1.49 -9.97
CA ALA A 196 -8.48 -2.17 -9.84
C ALA A 196 -7.54 -1.40 -8.91
N ARG A 197 -7.49 -0.08 -9.03
CA ARG A 197 -6.72 0.78 -8.11
C ARG A 197 -7.20 0.65 -6.66
N TYR A 198 -8.51 0.57 -6.44
CA TYR A 198 -9.08 0.37 -5.10
C TYR A 198 -8.69 -1.00 -4.52
N GLU A 199 -8.84 -2.07 -5.28
CA GLU A 199 -8.51 -3.44 -4.84
C GLU A 199 -7.02 -3.61 -4.58
N MET A 200 -6.15 -3.09 -5.46
CA MET A 200 -4.70 -3.10 -5.25
C MET A 200 -4.30 -2.41 -3.95
N ARG A 201 -4.93 -1.28 -3.59
CA ARG A 201 -4.62 -0.59 -2.32
C ARG A 201 -5.03 -1.38 -1.09
N LYS A 202 -6.03 -2.27 -1.19
CA LYS A 202 -6.37 -3.17 -0.08
C LYS A 202 -5.24 -4.17 0.19
N LEU A 203 -4.53 -4.59 -0.86
CA LEU A 203 -3.42 -5.55 -0.80
C LEU A 203 -2.04 -4.90 -0.62
N GLN A 204 -1.95 -3.58 -0.79
CA GLN A 204 -0.69 -2.84 -0.77
C GLN A 204 -0.08 -2.81 0.63
N MET A 205 1.18 -3.23 0.75
CA MET A 205 1.97 -3.16 1.99
C MET A 205 2.88 -1.93 2.02
N SER A 206 3.41 -1.53 0.86
CA SER A 206 4.32 -0.41 0.69
C SER A 206 3.98 0.42 -0.55
N ILE A 207 4.45 1.67 -0.61
CA ILE A 207 4.23 2.55 -1.76
C ILE A 207 4.84 1.90 -3.01
N PRO A 208 4.09 1.76 -4.12
CA PRO A 208 4.64 1.20 -5.35
C PRO A 208 5.81 2.03 -5.87
N THR A 209 6.84 1.37 -6.41
CA THR A 209 7.82 2.09 -7.20
C THR A 209 7.15 2.54 -8.50
N ASN A 210 7.43 3.78 -8.94
CA ASN A 210 6.92 4.33 -10.19
C ASN A 210 5.38 4.20 -10.39
N GLU A 211 4.60 4.71 -9.43
CA GLU A 211 3.12 4.67 -9.46
C GLU A 211 2.52 5.25 -10.76
N THR A 212 3.17 6.26 -11.36
CA THR A 212 2.72 6.86 -12.63
C THR A 212 2.73 5.84 -13.76
N THR A 213 3.84 5.10 -13.94
CA THR A 213 3.92 4.06 -14.97
C THR A 213 2.96 2.90 -14.68
N LEU A 214 2.75 2.56 -13.40
CA LEU A 214 1.73 1.57 -13.03
C LEU A 214 0.32 2.00 -13.51
N LYS A 215 -0.06 3.27 -13.30
CA LYS A 215 -1.34 3.82 -13.77
C LYS A 215 -1.43 3.83 -15.30
N GLN A 216 -0.34 4.18 -15.98
CA GLN A 216 -0.27 4.17 -17.44
C GLN A 216 -0.46 2.76 -17.99
N ASN A 217 0.28 1.77 -17.49
CA ASN A 217 0.16 0.37 -17.93
C ASN A 217 -1.26 -0.19 -17.72
N LEU A 218 -1.87 0.11 -16.57
CA LEU A 218 -3.25 -0.29 -16.28
C LEU A 218 -4.25 0.38 -17.24
N LEU A 219 -4.06 1.67 -17.50
CA LEU A 219 -4.91 2.43 -18.41
C LEU A 219 -4.79 1.93 -19.84
N GLU A 220 -3.57 1.68 -20.32
CA GLU A 220 -3.31 1.13 -21.64
C GLU A 220 -3.96 -0.23 -21.80
N ALA A 221 -3.77 -1.16 -20.85
CA ALA A 221 -4.39 -2.48 -20.86
C ALA A 221 -5.93 -2.43 -20.95
N ILE A 222 -6.57 -1.48 -20.27
CA ILE A 222 -8.03 -1.30 -20.33
C ILE A 222 -8.47 -0.72 -21.68
N LYS A 223 -7.74 0.24 -22.24
CA LYS A 223 -8.13 0.92 -23.50
C LYS A 223 -7.83 0.10 -24.74
N SER A 224 -6.69 -0.57 -24.80
CA SER A 224 -6.28 -1.40 -25.93
C SER A 224 -6.86 -2.81 -25.87
N GLU A 225 -7.47 -3.18 -24.74
CA GLU A 225 -7.84 -4.55 -24.39
C GLU A 225 -6.68 -5.56 -24.46
N GLU A 226 -5.44 -5.08 -24.44
CA GLU A 226 -4.27 -5.93 -24.32
C GLU A 226 -4.10 -6.41 -22.87
N PRO A 227 -3.66 -7.66 -22.65
CA PRO A 227 -3.48 -8.16 -21.28
C PRO A 227 -2.43 -7.36 -20.51
N LEU A 228 -2.78 -6.94 -19.29
CA LEU A 228 -1.83 -6.39 -18.33
C LEU A 228 -0.82 -7.48 -17.95
N ASN A 229 0.47 -7.22 -18.20
CA ASN A 229 1.54 -8.17 -17.89
C ASN A 229 1.97 -8.03 -16.44
N LEU A 230 1.47 -8.93 -15.59
CA LEU A 230 1.86 -9.05 -14.19
C LEU A 230 2.99 -10.07 -14.09
N VAL A 231 4.10 -9.69 -13.48
CA VAL A 231 5.30 -10.52 -13.38
C VAL A 231 5.74 -10.67 -11.94
N HIS A 232 5.95 -11.90 -11.48
CA HIS A 232 6.62 -12.19 -10.23
C HIS A 232 7.96 -12.89 -10.51
N ILE A 233 9.06 -12.42 -9.91
CA ILE A 233 10.37 -13.05 -10.09
C ILE A 233 10.64 -13.98 -8.90
N LYS A 234 10.62 -15.27 -9.18
CA LYS A 234 10.79 -16.32 -8.19
C LYS A 234 12.25 -16.79 -8.12
N CYS A 235 12.90 -16.49 -7.00
CA CYS A 235 14.20 -17.09 -6.68
C CYS A 235 14.10 -18.60 -6.50
N LEU A 236 15.17 -19.31 -6.82
CA LEU A 236 15.30 -20.75 -6.60
C LEU A 236 15.51 -21.05 -5.10
N ARG A 237 15.00 -22.20 -4.65
CA ARG A 237 15.23 -22.69 -3.28
C ARG A 237 16.27 -23.79 -3.29
N PHE A 238 17.42 -23.50 -2.71
CA PHE A 238 18.49 -24.48 -2.54
C PHE A 238 18.49 -25.03 -1.11
N THR A 239 18.89 -26.28 -0.98
CA THR A 239 19.10 -26.95 0.29
C THR A 239 20.39 -27.77 0.25
N TYR A 240 20.87 -28.14 1.43
CA TYR A 240 22.10 -28.93 1.59
C TYR A 240 21.86 -30.09 2.55
N PRO A 241 21.31 -31.23 2.07
CA PRO A 241 21.09 -32.40 2.89
C PRO A 241 22.42 -32.83 3.54
N PHE A 242 22.41 -33.04 4.86
CA PHE A 242 23.61 -33.39 5.64
C PHE A 242 24.80 -32.42 5.47
N GLY A 243 24.57 -31.20 4.98
CA GLY A 243 25.59 -30.15 4.84
C GLY A 243 26.64 -30.33 3.73
N ASN A 244 26.51 -31.36 2.89
CA ASN A 244 27.59 -31.78 1.99
C ASN A 244 27.24 -31.75 0.49
N ARG A 245 25.95 -31.63 0.13
CA ARG A 245 25.48 -31.72 -1.27
C ARG A 245 24.53 -30.60 -1.62
N LEU A 246 24.68 -29.97 -2.79
CA LEU A 246 23.69 -29.00 -3.27
C LEU A 246 22.47 -29.71 -3.86
N GLN A 247 21.27 -29.35 -3.41
CA GLN A 247 20.02 -29.82 -4.00
C GLN A 247 19.03 -28.67 -4.20
N LEU A 248 18.32 -28.65 -5.34
CA LEU A 248 17.15 -27.79 -5.53
C LEU A 248 15.94 -28.42 -4.84
N VAL A 249 15.20 -27.63 -4.06
CA VAL A 249 13.86 -28.01 -3.61
C VAL A 249 12.92 -27.91 -4.81
N ASP A 250 12.58 -29.05 -5.40
CA ASP A 250 11.84 -29.15 -6.67
C ASP A 250 10.32 -29.24 -6.52
N HIS A 251 9.78 -29.05 -5.31
CA HIS A 251 8.34 -29.02 -5.05
C HIS A 251 7.92 -27.84 -4.17
N VAL A 252 6.71 -27.31 -4.39
CA VAL A 252 6.22 -26.10 -3.69
C VAL A 252 5.82 -26.31 -2.22
N ARG A 253 5.62 -27.57 -1.80
CA ARG A 253 5.14 -27.93 -0.46
C ARG A 253 6.27 -27.93 0.59
N ASN A 254 5.88 -28.15 1.85
CA ASN A 254 6.83 -28.39 2.95
C ASN A 254 7.75 -29.58 2.62
N VAL A 255 9.06 -29.37 2.74
CA VAL A 255 10.09 -30.41 2.65
C VAL A 255 10.66 -30.64 4.04
N GLU A 256 11.08 -31.87 4.33
CA GLU A 256 11.98 -32.14 5.43
C GLU A 256 13.39 -32.41 4.88
N VAL A 257 14.37 -31.63 5.33
CA VAL A 257 15.76 -31.72 4.90
C VAL A 257 16.63 -32.09 6.09
N PRO A 258 17.38 -33.20 6.05
CA PRO A 258 18.37 -33.52 7.07
C PRO A 258 19.44 -32.43 7.19
N THR A 259 19.76 -32.00 8.41
CA THR A 259 20.84 -31.02 8.68
C THR A 259 22.17 -31.70 8.94
N LYS A 260 23.28 -30.94 8.89
CA LYS A 260 24.62 -31.44 9.20
C LYS A 260 24.78 -32.00 10.63
N ASP A 261 24.01 -31.46 11.58
CA ASP A 261 24.04 -31.88 12.99
C ASP A 261 23.08 -33.06 13.30
N GLY A 262 22.52 -33.71 12.28
CA GLY A 262 21.59 -34.84 12.44
C GLY A 262 20.13 -34.45 12.77
N GLY A 263 19.79 -33.16 12.69
CA GLY A 263 18.43 -32.65 12.83
C GLY A 263 17.66 -32.58 11.50
N VAL A 264 16.51 -31.91 11.51
CA VAL A 264 15.67 -31.68 10.33
C VAL A 264 15.37 -30.20 10.16
N HIS A 265 15.76 -29.63 9.02
CA HIS A 265 15.36 -28.32 8.57
C HIS A 265 14.09 -28.42 7.72
N ARG A 266 13.17 -27.47 7.88
CA ARG A 266 11.91 -27.43 7.14
C ARG A 266 11.81 -26.12 6.35
N PRO A 267 12.25 -26.09 5.08
CA PRO A 267 12.05 -24.95 4.22
C PRO A 267 10.57 -24.59 4.13
N VAL A 268 10.29 -23.28 4.15
CA VAL A 268 8.93 -22.73 4.08
C VAL A 268 8.23 -23.16 2.79
N SER A 269 6.97 -23.56 2.91
CA SER A 269 6.08 -23.81 1.77
C SER A 269 5.87 -22.56 0.92
N GLU A 270 5.75 -22.75 -0.39
CA GLU A 270 5.46 -21.70 -1.37
C GLU A 270 4.02 -21.74 -1.87
N VAL A 271 3.19 -22.67 -1.37
CA VAL A 271 1.79 -22.82 -1.79
C VAL A 271 1.02 -21.49 -1.67
N GLN A 272 1.13 -20.83 -0.52
CA GLN A 272 0.46 -19.55 -0.28
C GLN A 272 0.91 -18.43 -1.21
N LEU A 273 2.19 -18.43 -1.64
CA LEU A 273 2.69 -17.45 -2.60
C LEU A 273 1.91 -17.57 -3.91
N PHE A 274 1.72 -18.79 -4.39
CA PHE A 274 1.00 -19.05 -5.63
C PHE A 274 -0.51 -18.80 -5.49
N ASP A 275 -1.12 -19.18 -4.37
CA ASP A 275 -2.53 -18.87 -4.07
C ASP A 275 -2.78 -17.34 -4.09
N ARG A 276 -1.90 -16.55 -3.46
CA ARG A 276 -2.04 -15.09 -3.43
C ARG A 276 -1.80 -14.43 -4.79
N LEU A 277 -0.87 -14.96 -5.60
CA LEU A 277 -0.68 -14.49 -6.97
C LEU A 277 -1.91 -14.77 -7.83
N ALA A 278 -2.55 -15.93 -7.66
CA ALA A 278 -3.81 -16.26 -8.33
C ALA A 278 -4.95 -15.33 -7.89
N ASP A 279 -5.05 -15.01 -6.61
CA ASP A 279 -6.02 -14.02 -6.10
C ASP A 279 -5.81 -12.62 -6.69
N ILE A 280 -4.55 -12.18 -6.83
CA ILE A 280 -4.24 -10.89 -7.48
C ILE A 280 -4.74 -10.90 -8.92
N ARG A 281 -4.46 -11.97 -9.69
CA ARG A 281 -4.97 -12.11 -11.05
C ARG A 281 -6.51 -12.06 -11.09
N ARG A 282 -7.16 -12.82 -10.22
CA ARG A 282 -8.62 -12.89 -10.13
C ARG A 282 -9.26 -11.53 -9.89
N ILE A 283 -8.67 -10.68 -9.05
CA ILE A 283 -9.14 -9.31 -8.81
C ILE A 283 -9.27 -8.51 -10.12
N PHE A 284 -8.26 -8.56 -10.99
CA PHE A 284 -8.30 -7.85 -12.26
C PHE A 284 -9.30 -8.47 -13.23
N GLU A 285 -9.34 -9.80 -13.32
CA GLU A 285 -10.26 -10.52 -14.21
C GLU A 285 -11.73 -10.29 -13.82
N GLU A 286 -12.07 -10.27 -12.53
CA GLU A 286 -13.41 -9.95 -12.02
C GLU A 286 -13.83 -8.50 -12.33
N LEU A 287 -12.86 -7.62 -12.58
CA LEU A 287 -13.09 -6.24 -13.02
C LEU A 287 -13.10 -6.08 -14.54
N GLY A 288 -13.07 -7.18 -15.30
CA GLY A 288 -13.06 -7.18 -16.76
C GLY A 288 -11.70 -6.84 -17.39
N ILE A 289 -10.63 -6.82 -16.60
CA ILE A 289 -9.28 -6.48 -17.08
C ILE A 289 -8.56 -7.78 -17.42
N LYS A 290 -8.18 -7.95 -18.69
CA LYS A 290 -7.38 -9.10 -19.12
C LYS A 290 -6.00 -9.03 -18.48
N VAL A 291 -5.54 -10.14 -17.91
CA VAL A 291 -4.22 -10.24 -17.26
C VAL A 291 -3.44 -11.40 -17.83
N ARG A 292 -2.13 -11.17 -18.02
CA ARG A 292 -1.16 -12.24 -18.20
C ARG A 292 -0.25 -12.26 -16.99
N LEU A 293 -0.49 -13.23 -16.09
CA LEU A 293 0.37 -13.47 -14.94
C LEU A 293 1.52 -14.39 -15.34
N LYS A 294 2.75 -13.92 -15.17
CA LYS A 294 3.98 -14.67 -15.41
C LYS A 294 4.76 -14.87 -14.12
N VAL A 295 5.20 -16.10 -13.86
CA VAL A 295 6.18 -16.40 -12.82
C VAL A 295 7.51 -16.69 -13.51
N LEU A 296 8.48 -15.80 -13.30
CA LEU A 296 9.82 -15.92 -13.86
C LEU A 296 10.73 -16.61 -12.86
N LEU A 297 11.20 -17.81 -13.18
CA LEU A 297 12.17 -18.52 -12.35
C LEU A 297 13.55 -17.95 -12.61
N SER A 298 14.21 -17.44 -11.56
CA SER A 298 15.56 -16.90 -11.64
C SER A 298 16.60 -18.02 -11.81
N ASP A 299 16.70 -18.59 -13.00
CA ASP A 299 17.70 -19.59 -13.38
C ASP A 299 19.14 -19.06 -13.22
N GLN A 300 19.29 -17.74 -13.28
CA GLN A 300 20.51 -17.02 -12.94
C GLN A 300 20.97 -17.24 -11.49
N ASP A 301 20.07 -17.58 -10.55
CA ASP A 301 20.45 -17.85 -9.17
C ASP A 301 21.46 -19.01 -9.08
N LEU A 302 21.33 -20.04 -9.92
CA LEU A 302 22.32 -21.13 -9.90
C LEU A 302 23.73 -20.62 -10.21
N ILE A 303 23.84 -19.70 -11.16
CA ILE A 303 25.11 -19.09 -11.58
C ILE A 303 25.62 -18.10 -10.51
N ASP A 304 24.72 -17.29 -9.95
CA ASP A 304 25.06 -16.24 -8.97
C ASP A 304 25.47 -16.83 -7.62
N TYR A 305 24.83 -17.91 -7.21
CA TYR A 305 25.17 -18.61 -5.99
C TYR A 305 26.33 -19.58 -6.22
N PHE A 306 26.42 -20.27 -7.36
CA PHE A 306 27.41 -21.33 -7.57
C PHE A 306 28.11 -21.21 -8.92
N PRO A 307 29.02 -20.23 -9.09
CA PRO A 307 29.78 -20.08 -10.32
C PRO A 307 30.72 -21.27 -10.53
N ARG A 308 30.78 -21.77 -11.78
CA ARG A 308 31.71 -22.83 -12.17
C ARG A 308 33.15 -22.35 -12.05
N GLY A 309 34.04 -23.20 -11.52
CA GLY A 309 35.48 -22.91 -11.41
C GLY A 309 35.89 -21.95 -10.29
N GLY A 310 35.00 -21.64 -9.34
CA GLY A 310 35.41 -21.08 -8.05
C GLY A 310 35.96 -22.16 -7.11
N ASP A 311 36.59 -21.78 -6.00
CA ASP A 311 37.32 -22.64 -5.05
C ASP A 311 36.49 -23.72 -4.31
N GLY A 312 35.47 -24.29 -4.94
CA GLY A 312 35.12 -25.70 -4.74
C GLY A 312 34.26 -26.03 -3.52
N VAL A 313 33.40 -25.12 -3.06
CA VAL A 313 32.47 -25.44 -1.95
C VAL A 313 31.36 -26.43 -2.41
N VAL A 314 31.02 -26.48 -3.70
CA VAL A 314 30.03 -27.40 -4.26
C VAL A 314 30.61 -28.11 -5.50
N PRO A 315 30.53 -29.45 -5.60
CA PRO A 315 31.00 -30.21 -6.76
C PRO A 315 30.28 -29.84 -8.07
N ASP A 316 31.00 -29.84 -9.19
CA ASP A 316 30.43 -29.59 -10.53
C ASP A 316 29.33 -30.60 -10.90
N ALA A 317 29.42 -31.85 -10.41
CA ALA A 317 28.40 -32.87 -10.61
C ALA A 317 27.05 -32.48 -9.99
N ASP A 318 27.06 -31.92 -8.77
CA ASP A 318 25.85 -31.44 -8.10
C ASP A 318 25.23 -30.24 -8.84
N LEU A 319 26.06 -29.38 -9.44
CA LEU A 319 25.58 -28.27 -10.26
C LEU A 319 24.86 -28.76 -11.51
N LEU A 320 25.38 -29.78 -12.19
CA LEU A 320 24.74 -30.38 -13.37
C LEU A 320 23.41 -31.04 -13.02
N GLU A 321 23.35 -31.81 -11.94
CA GLU A 321 22.10 -32.44 -11.47
C GLU A 321 21.05 -31.40 -11.01
N THR A 322 21.52 -30.31 -10.41
CA THR A 322 20.66 -29.19 -10.03
C THR A 322 20.05 -28.52 -11.27
N GLN A 323 20.79 -28.43 -12.39
CA GLN A 323 20.27 -27.91 -13.66
C GLN A 323 19.12 -28.77 -14.22
N GLU A 324 19.24 -30.10 -14.15
CA GLU A 324 18.16 -31.01 -14.56
C GLU A 324 16.91 -30.84 -13.68
N SER A 325 17.12 -30.60 -12.38
CA SER A 325 16.05 -30.39 -11.40
C SER A 325 15.27 -29.09 -11.62
N LEU A 326 15.84 -28.08 -12.30
CA LEU A 326 15.14 -26.84 -12.63
C LEU A 326 13.88 -27.08 -13.45
N PHE A 327 13.91 -28.03 -14.39
CA PHE A 327 12.76 -28.35 -15.23
C PHE A 327 11.64 -29.02 -14.43
N ARG A 328 12.00 -29.90 -13.47
CA ARG A 328 11.04 -30.50 -12.53
C ARG A 328 10.37 -29.44 -11.67
N TYR A 329 11.15 -28.51 -11.14
CA TYR A 329 10.62 -27.40 -10.34
C TYR A 329 9.71 -26.47 -11.15
N LYS A 330 10.10 -26.13 -12.39
CA LYS A 330 9.26 -25.37 -13.32
C LYS A 330 7.91 -26.05 -13.57
N LEU A 331 7.93 -27.37 -13.78
CA LEU A 331 6.71 -28.16 -13.96
C LEU A 331 5.84 -28.13 -12.69
N ALA A 332 6.43 -28.31 -11.51
CA ALA A 332 5.72 -28.28 -10.24
C ALA A 332 5.02 -26.94 -9.98
N ILE A 333 5.67 -25.81 -10.30
CA ILE A 333 5.05 -24.48 -10.20
C ILE A 333 3.95 -24.31 -11.25
N SER A 334 4.19 -24.76 -12.49
CA SER A 334 3.21 -24.66 -13.58
C SER A 334 1.90 -25.38 -13.25
N GLN A 335 1.99 -26.53 -12.57
CA GLN A 335 0.82 -27.29 -12.11
C GLN A 335 0.03 -26.59 -11.00
N GLN A 336 0.67 -25.71 -10.22
CA GLN A 336 -0.01 -24.93 -9.17
C GLN A 336 -0.67 -23.66 -9.70
N MET A 337 -0.15 -23.14 -10.82
CA MET A 337 -0.51 -21.83 -11.35
C MET A 337 -1.40 -21.97 -12.59
N ASP A 338 -2.63 -22.47 -12.42
CA ASP A 338 -3.58 -22.65 -13.54
C ASP A 338 -3.79 -21.35 -14.33
N GLY A 339 -3.71 -21.44 -15.67
CA GLY A 339 -3.78 -20.32 -16.60
C GLY A 339 -2.66 -19.26 -16.50
N SER A 340 -1.60 -19.49 -15.72
CA SER A 340 -0.44 -18.59 -15.66
C SER A 340 0.74 -19.15 -16.44
N GLU A 341 1.63 -18.27 -16.91
CA GLU A 341 2.83 -18.69 -17.63
C GLU A 341 4.02 -18.80 -16.68
N VAL A 342 4.70 -19.94 -16.66
CA VAL A 342 5.95 -20.12 -15.93
C VAL A 342 7.08 -20.26 -16.93
N GLU A 343 8.09 -19.39 -16.85
CA GLU A 343 9.25 -19.41 -17.73
C GLU A 343 10.54 -19.05 -16.98
N PHE A 344 11.68 -19.39 -17.56
CA PHE A 344 12.96 -18.96 -16.98
C PHE A 344 13.20 -17.49 -17.26
N LEU A 345 13.80 -16.76 -16.32
CA LEU A 345 14.06 -15.33 -16.44
C LEU A 345 14.90 -15.02 -17.68
N ARG A 346 15.97 -15.78 -17.92
CA ARG A 346 16.83 -15.58 -19.10
C ARG A 346 16.10 -15.89 -20.41
N GLU A 347 15.22 -16.89 -20.42
CA GLU A 347 14.37 -17.22 -21.56
C GLU A 347 13.42 -16.06 -21.89
N PHE A 348 12.75 -15.51 -20.88
CA PHE A 348 11.89 -14.32 -21.03
C PHE A 348 12.66 -13.13 -21.57
N MET A 349 13.82 -12.82 -20.99
CA MET A 349 14.67 -11.70 -21.45
C MET A 349 15.16 -11.89 -22.89
N SER A 350 15.43 -13.13 -23.31
CA SER A 350 15.82 -13.46 -24.68
C SER A 350 14.67 -13.19 -25.65
N LYS A 351 13.46 -13.70 -25.37
CA LYS A 351 12.25 -13.46 -26.18
C LYS A 351 11.92 -11.97 -26.33
N ASN A 352 12.21 -11.18 -25.30
CA ASN A 352 11.99 -9.73 -25.30
C ASN A 352 13.16 -8.92 -25.89
N GLY A 353 14.23 -9.57 -26.39
CA GLY A 353 15.39 -8.89 -26.98
C GLY A 353 16.22 -8.05 -25.99
N VAL A 354 16.09 -8.29 -24.68
CA VAL A 354 16.78 -7.51 -23.63
C VAL A 354 17.89 -8.28 -22.91
N LEU A 355 18.09 -9.56 -23.19
CA LEU A 355 19.07 -10.41 -22.49
C LEU A 355 20.51 -9.86 -22.56
N ASN A 356 20.98 -9.44 -23.74
CA ASN A 356 22.34 -8.89 -23.88
C ASN A 356 22.52 -7.59 -23.06
N LYS A 357 21.47 -6.77 -22.99
CA LYS A 357 21.47 -5.54 -22.20
C LYS A 357 21.46 -5.85 -20.71
N PHE A 358 20.67 -6.82 -20.28
CA PHE A 358 20.67 -7.33 -18.91
C PHE A 358 22.06 -7.81 -18.50
N ASP A 359 22.67 -8.70 -19.28
CA ASP A 359 23.99 -9.26 -18.98
C ASP A 359 25.08 -8.18 -18.94
N SER A 360 25.04 -7.20 -19.86
CA SER A 360 25.97 -6.08 -19.87
C SER A 360 25.81 -5.17 -18.65
N LEU A 361 24.58 -4.82 -18.27
CA LEU A 361 24.34 -3.99 -17.09
C LEU A 361 24.74 -4.73 -15.82
N ARG A 362 24.43 -6.03 -15.72
CA ARG A 362 24.79 -6.86 -14.56
C ARG A 362 26.29 -6.87 -14.31
N ARG A 363 27.12 -7.03 -15.36
CA ARG A 363 28.58 -6.96 -15.22
C ARG A 363 29.03 -5.60 -14.69
N ASN A 364 28.52 -4.52 -15.27
CA ASN A 364 28.86 -3.17 -14.82
C ASN A 364 28.46 -2.92 -13.35
N GLN A 365 27.28 -3.38 -12.93
CA GLN A 365 26.81 -3.27 -11.54
C GLN A 365 27.69 -4.08 -10.59
N LEU A 366 28.10 -5.28 -10.99
CA LEU A 366 29.00 -6.14 -10.22
C LEU A 366 30.37 -5.47 -10.02
N ASP A 367 30.95 -4.90 -11.08
CA ASP A 367 32.22 -4.19 -11.00
C ASP A 367 32.13 -2.92 -10.12
N GLN A 368 31.00 -2.23 -10.14
CA GLN A 368 30.74 -1.09 -9.25
C GLN A 368 30.63 -1.50 -7.78
N LEU A 369 29.95 -2.61 -7.49
CA LEU A 369 29.86 -3.17 -6.14
C LEU A 369 31.23 -3.57 -5.61
N ARG A 370 32.04 -4.30 -6.41
CA ARG A 370 33.40 -4.70 -6.02
C ARG A 370 34.35 -3.53 -5.80
N SER A 371 34.17 -2.44 -6.55
CA SER A 371 35.00 -1.23 -6.44
C SER A 371 34.50 -0.22 -5.41
N GLY A 372 33.42 -0.51 -4.67
CA GLY A 372 32.83 0.38 -3.67
C GLY A 372 32.17 1.63 -4.25
N ARG A 373 31.83 1.63 -5.54
CA ARG A 373 31.20 2.76 -6.28
C ARG A 373 29.70 2.60 -6.45
N SER A 374 29.10 1.62 -5.77
CA SER A 374 27.68 1.31 -5.87
C SER A 374 26.80 2.44 -5.31
N PRO A 375 25.60 2.66 -5.86
CA PRO A 375 24.60 3.53 -5.24
C PRO A 375 24.06 2.97 -3.92
N LEU A 376 24.33 1.71 -3.58
CA LEU A 376 23.93 1.08 -2.32
C LEU A 376 24.92 1.44 -1.20
N SER A 377 24.40 1.64 0.02
CA SER A 377 25.25 1.89 1.18
C SER A 377 26.03 0.64 1.58
N GLU A 378 27.28 0.81 2.00
CA GLU A 378 28.12 -0.30 2.48
C GLU A 378 27.47 -1.01 3.67
N GLY A 379 26.80 -0.27 4.57
CA GLY A 379 26.10 -0.87 5.71
C GLY A 379 24.98 -1.85 5.30
N LEU A 380 24.24 -1.55 4.23
CA LEU A 380 23.24 -2.48 3.69
C LEU A 380 23.92 -3.72 3.11
N VAL A 381 24.97 -3.54 2.31
CA VAL A 381 25.72 -4.64 1.71
C VAL A 381 26.26 -5.56 2.81
N GLU A 382 26.95 -5.01 3.79
CA GLU A 382 27.58 -5.78 4.88
C GLU A 382 26.55 -6.52 5.72
N SER A 383 25.39 -5.94 6.00
CA SER A 383 24.31 -6.65 6.71
C SER A 383 23.85 -7.92 5.98
N ARG A 384 23.83 -7.89 4.64
CA ARG A 384 23.50 -9.05 3.81
C ARG A 384 24.64 -10.06 3.74
N VAL A 385 25.89 -9.59 3.72
CA VAL A 385 27.08 -10.45 3.82
C VAL A 385 27.08 -11.19 5.14
N ASP A 386 26.83 -10.50 6.26
CA ASP A 386 26.74 -11.08 7.60
C ASP A 386 25.66 -12.16 7.66
N TYR A 387 24.43 -11.82 7.25
CA TYR A 387 23.34 -12.78 7.21
C TYR A 387 23.68 -14.01 6.35
N ARG A 388 24.26 -13.81 5.17
CA ARG A 388 24.61 -14.89 4.24
C ARG A 388 25.75 -15.76 4.79
N TYR A 389 26.76 -15.14 5.39
CA TYR A 389 27.88 -15.84 6.01
C TYR A 389 27.39 -16.73 7.15
N GLU A 390 26.62 -16.16 8.09
CA GLU A 390 26.05 -16.91 9.21
C GLU A 390 25.11 -18.03 8.75
N SER A 391 24.29 -17.77 7.71
CA SER A 391 23.43 -18.79 7.13
C SER A 391 24.24 -19.94 6.50
N ASN A 392 25.27 -19.64 5.71
CA ASN A 392 26.08 -20.66 5.06
C ASN A 392 26.85 -21.50 6.09
N LYS A 393 27.41 -20.86 7.12
CA LYS A 393 28.14 -21.52 8.22
C LYS A 393 27.27 -22.51 9.00
N LYS A 394 25.96 -22.23 9.14
CA LYS A 394 25.00 -23.13 9.77
C LYS A 394 24.65 -24.34 8.91
N ILE A 395 24.74 -24.21 7.60
CA ILE A 395 24.18 -25.19 6.67
C ILE A 395 25.26 -26.08 6.06
N LEU A 396 26.45 -25.55 5.78
CA LEU A 396 27.55 -26.27 5.16
C LEU A 396 28.47 -26.92 6.20
N ASP A 397 29.04 -28.08 5.86
CA ASP A 397 30.05 -28.76 6.68
C ASP A 397 31.38 -27.99 6.72
N THR A 398 31.75 -27.38 5.60
CA THR A 398 32.95 -26.55 5.47
C THR A 398 32.55 -25.09 5.48
N ASP A 399 33.18 -24.28 6.34
CA ASP A 399 32.98 -22.83 6.35
C ASP A 399 33.50 -22.23 5.04
N PRO A 400 32.63 -21.65 4.20
CA PRO A 400 33.06 -21.10 2.92
C PRO A 400 33.74 -19.72 3.05
N GLY A 401 33.76 -19.13 4.24
CA GLY A 401 34.34 -17.82 4.50
C GLY A 401 33.47 -16.63 4.11
N ARG A 402 33.88 -15.44 4.56
CA ARG A 402 33.14 -14.19 4.38
C ARG A 402 33.22 -13.65 2.95
N GLU A 403 34.39 -13.72 2.32
CA GLU A 403 34.58 -13.27 0.92
C GLU A 403 33.66 -14.03 -0.05
N PHE A 404 33.48 -15.32 0.18
CA PHE A 404 32.52 -16.11 -0.59
C PHE A 404 31.07 -15.64 -0.41
N ALA A 405 30.67 -15.30 0.82
CA ALA A 405 29.35 -14.73 1.09
C ALA A 405 29.19 -13.36 0.41
N ARG A 406 30.25 -12.54 0.41
CA ARG A 406 30.30 -11.21 -0.19
C ARG A 406 30.12 -11.26 -1.71
N GLU A 407 30.88 -12.08 -2.41
CA GLU A 407 30.78 -12.21 -3.87
C GLU A 407 29.38 -12.66 -4.31
N ARG A 408 28.73 -13.55 -3.56
CA ARG A 408 27.33 -13.96 -3.82
C ARG A 408 26.33 -12.83 -3.60
N VAL A 409 26.51 -12.05 -2.53
CA VAL A 409 25.67 -10.87 -2.26
C VAL A 409 25.85 -9.85 -3.38
N TYR A 410 27.07 -9.60 -3.85
CA TYR A 410 27.32 -8.74 -5.00
C TYR A 410 26.65 -9.24 -6.27
N ALA A 411 26.76 -10.53 -6.60
CA ALA A 411 26.11 -11.10 -7.77
C ALA A 411 24.58 -10.94 -7.71
N GLN A 412 23.95 -11.21 -6.56
CA GLN A 412 22.50 -11.04 -6.36
C GLN A 412 22.06 -9.59 -6.49
N LEU A 413 22.76 -8.66 -5.85
CA LEU A 413 22.43 -7.24 -5.93
C LEU A 413 22.62 -6.71 -7.36
N ALA A 414 23.66 -7.13 -8.06
CA ALA A 414 23.89 -6.78 -9.46
C ALA A 414 22.76 -7.28 -10.37
N SER A 415 22.30 -8.52 -10.18
CA SER A 415 21.16 -9.08 -10.90
C SER A 415 19.87 -8.31 -10.63
N LEU A 416 19.56 -8.00 -9.35
CA LEU A 416 18.39 -7.20 -8.96
C LEU A 416 18.41 -5.79 -9.57
N LEU A 417 19.53 -5.07 -9.45
CA LEU A 417 19.69 -3.72 -10.04
C LEU A 417 19.54 -3.72 -11.56
N SER A 418 19.87 -4.84 -12.21
CA SER A 418 19.80 -4.97 -13.67
C SER A 418 18.41 -5.28 -14.19
N LEU A 419 17.44 -5.63 -13.32
CA LEU A 419 16.07 -5.89 -13.72
C LEU A 419 15.40 -4.67 -14.38
N GLY A 420 15.87 -3.45 -14.10
CA GLY A 420 15.35 -2.21 -14.71
C GLY A 420 15.27 -2.21 -16.25
N VAL A 421 15.97 -3.12 -16.93
CA VAL A 421 15.79 -3.35 -18.38
C VAL A 421 14.37 -3.74 -18.77
N LEU A 422 13.60 -4.35 -17.85
CA LEU A 422 12.23 -4.81 -18.08
C LEU A 422 11.22 -3.65 -18.15
N GLY A 423 11.59 -2.44 -17.68
CA GLY A 423 10.66 -1.32 -17.54
C GLY A 423 10.14 -0.73 -18.85
N ARG A 424 10.69 -1.16 -19.99
CA ARG A 424 10.25 -0.73 -21.33
C ARG A 424 9.08 -1.54 -21.89
N ASN A 425 8.66 -2.62 -21.24
CA ASN A 425 7.77 -3.63 -21.84
C ASN A 425 6.36 -3.67 -21.22
N GLY A 426 5.88 -2.58 -20.59
CA GLY A 426 4.53 -2.55 -19.98
C GLY A 426 4.35 -3.55 -18.84
N VAL A 427 5.45 -4.03 -18.25
CA VAL A 427 5.45 -5.03 -17.17
C VAL A 427 5.22 -4.35 -15.83
N VAL A 428 4.34 -4.94 -15.01
CA VAL A 428 4.19 -4.62 -13.60
C VAL A 428 4.75 -5.76 -12.77
N LEU A 429 5.77 -5.46 -11.96
CA LEU A 429 6.30 -6.44 -11.02
C LEU A 429 5.40 -6.55 -9.79
N ILE A 430 5.20 -7.77 -9.31
CA ILE A 430 4.54 -8.06 -8.03
C ILE A 430 5.58 -8.70 -7.12
N GLU A 431 5.85 -8.05 -5.99
CA GLU A 431 6.88 -8.49 -5.05
C GLU A 431 6.44 -8.35 -3.60
N GLU A 432 7.10 -9.13 -2.74
CA GLU A 432 6.95 -9.02 -1.29
C GLU A 432 7.49 -7.67 -0.81
N ASP A 433 6.83 -7.06 0.17
CA ASP A 433 7.39 -5.92 0.89
C ASP A 433 8.63 -6.32 1.69
N LYS A 434 9.77 -5.69 1.41
CA LYS A 434 11.06 -5.87 2.11
C LYS A 434 11.51 -4.60 2.83
N GLY A 435 10.59 -3.70 3.15
CA GLY A 435 10.87 -2.44 3.85
C GLY A 435 11.79 -1.52 3.05
N GLU A 436 12.90 -1.09 3.64
CA GLU A 436 13.86 -0.18 3.00
C GLU A 436 14.48 -0.75 1.71
N GLU A 437 14.48 -2.08 1.54
CA GLU A 437 15.01 -2.72 0.34
C GLU A 437 14.12 -2.56 -0.90
N ASN A 438 12.86 -2.15 -0.74
CA ASN A 438 11.92 -1.94 -1.85
C ASN A 438 12.46 -0.93 -2.88
N LYS A 439 13.23 0.06 -2.42
CA LYS A 439 13.88 1.08 -3.26
C LYS A 439 14.92 0.48 -4.23
N ILE A 440 15.40 -0.72 -3.95
CA ILE A 440 16.43 -1.42 -4.74
C ILE A 440 15.79 -2.29 -5.82
N ILE A 441 14.66 -2.92 -5.50
CA ILE A 441 13.94 -3.85 -6.38
C ILE A 441 13.34 -3.12 -7.58
N GLY A 442 12.87 -1.88 -7.40
CA GLY A 442 12.35 -1.04 -8.48
C GLY A 442 13.42 -0.36 -9.34
N GLY A 443 14.69 -0.37 -8.92
CA GLY A 443 15.75 0.45 -9.51
C GLY A 443 15.66 1.93 -9.13
N VAL A 444 16.73 2.69 -9.39
CA VAL A 444 16.82 4.13 -9.06
C VAL A 444 16.59 4.97 -10.32
N GLY A 445 15.66 5.94 -10.25
CA GLY A 445 15.44 6.95 -11.29
C GLY A 445 14.21 6.73 -12.19
N LYS A 446 14.13 7.47 -13.31
CA LYS A 446 12.96 7.53 -14.22
C LYS A 446 12.69 6.24 -15.00
N SER A 447 13.65 5.33 -15.07
CA SER A 447 13.52 4.00 -15.69
C SER A 447 13.20 2.90 -14.66
N SER A 448 12.76 3.27 -13.46
CA SER A 448 12.38 2.32 -12.43
C SER A 448 11.14 1.53 -12.84
N LEU A 449 11.17 0.23 -12.55
CA LEU A 449 10.06 -0.67 -12.79
C LEU A 449 8.87 -0.26 -11.91
N PRO A 450 7.63 -0.34 -12.43
CA PRO A 450 6.48 -0.32 -11.56
C PRO A 450 6.44 -1.62 -10.75
N VAL A 451 6.73 -1.54 -9.47
CA VAL A 451 6.68 -2.68 -8.53
C VAL A 451 5.53 -2.45 -7.58
N PHE A 452 4.60 -3.40 -7.54
CA PHE A 452 3.52 -3.47 -6.59
C PHE A 452 3.95 -4.35 -5.40
N PHE A 453 4.11 -3.73 -4.23
CA PHE A 453 4.51 -4.43 -3.01
C PHE A 453 3.28 -4.91 -2.23
N THR A 454 3.20 -6.21 -2.02
CA THR A 454 2.09 -6.86 -1.33
C THR A 454 2.60 -7.99 -0.44
N LYS A 455 1.74 -8.53 0.42
CA LYS A 455 2.08 -9.66 1.28
C LYS A 455 1.90 -10.96 0.50
N LEU A 456 2.96 -11.59 0.03
CA LEU A 456 2.88 -12.84 -0.74
C LEU A 456 3.14 -14.09 0.11
N ARG A 457 3.82 -13.97 1.25
CA ARG A 457 4.11 -15.08 2.17
C ARG A 457 3.56 -14.82 3.57
N ASP A 458 3.40 -15.86 4.37
CA ASP A 458 3.19 -15.68 5.81
C ASP A 458 4.48 -15.24 6.51
N ALA A 459 4.31 -14.54 7.63
CA ALA A 459 5.45 -14.13 8.45
C ALA A 459 6.18 -15.39 8.94
N LEU A 460 7.51 -15.35 8.84
CA LEU A 460 8.40 -16.41 9.32
C LEU A 460 8.58 -16.36 10.84
#